data_AF-A0A9E4D934-F1
#
_entry.id   AF-A0A9E4D934-F1
#
_cell.length_a   1.000
_cell.length_b   1.000
_cell.length_c   1.000
_cell.angle_alpha   90.00
_cell.angle_beta   90.00
_cell.angle_gamma   90.00
#
_symmetry.space_group_name_H-M   'P 1'
#
loop_
_entity.id
_entity.type
_entity.pdbx_description
1 polymer ?
#
loop_
_entity_poly.entity_id
_entity_poly.type
_entity_poly.pdbx_seq_one_letter_code
_entity_poly.pdbx_strand_id
1 'polypeptide(L)'
;MRVLRTYLWVVAVAILGGCGVNPVTGKQEIQFISEVQEVEIGQKHYAPTRQSEGGDLVVMPELTAYVNEVGQKLAAVADRRLPYEFVVLDNSVPNAWALPGGKIAINRGLLTQLDNEAELAAVLGHEIVHAAARHGAKAQERGTLMQVGLAAAQIGAAIGGIDGNAAGLAIQGAGIGAQLIQQKYGRDQELESDHYGMKYMKAAGYDPWGAVTLQETFLRLSTEQGRNQNWLEG
;
A
#
# COMPACT_ATOMS: atom_id res chain seq x y z
N MET A 1 31.61 28.11 13.45
CA MET A 1 30.49 28.84 12.79
C MET A 1 30.39 28.59 11.28
N ARG A 2 31.46 28.67 10.47
CA ARG A 2 31.39 28.41 9.01
C ARG A 2 30.93 26.98 8.68
N VAL A 3 31.45 25.97 9.37
CA VAL A 3 31.14 24.55 9.16
C VAL A 3 29.66 24.24 9.46
N LEU A 4 29.12 24.77 10.57
CA LEU A 4 27.71 24.62 10.94
C LEU A 4 26.76 25.25 9.90
N ARG A 5 27.17 26.39 9.30
CA ARG A 5 26.43 27.04 8.23
C ARG A 5 26.42 26.20 6.96
N THR A 6 27.54 25.55 6.61
CA THR A 6 27.63 24.65 5.46
C THR A 6 26.74 23.42 5.64
N TYR A 7 26.70 22.81 6.83
CA TYR A 7 25.78 21.69 7.11
C TYR A 7 24.30 22.11 7.06
N LEU A 8 23.95 23.28 7.60
CA LEU A 8 22.59 23.84 7.48
C LEU A 8 22.18 24.05 6.01
N TRP A 9 23.10 24.51 5.15
CA TRP A 9 22.85 24.65 3.73
C TRP A 9 22.71 23.31 3.00
N VAL A 10 23.53 22.31 3.34
CA VAL A 10 23.41 20.95 2.76
C VAL A 10 22.10 20.28 3.15
N VAL A 11 21.67 20.41 4.41
CA VAL A 11 20.37 19.90 4.88
C VAL A 11 19.21 20.65 4.21
N ALA A 12 19.29 21.98 4.10
CA ALA A 12 18.26 22.78 3.43
C ALA A 12 18.13 22.45 1.93
N VAL A 13 19.25 22.19 1.23
CA VAL A 13 19.25 21.79 -0.18
C VAL A 13 18.70 20.37 -0.37
N ALA A 14 18.97 19.44 0.57
CA ALA A 14 18.43 18.09 0.52
C ALA A 14 16.90 18.05 0.70
N ILE A 15 16.32 18.98 1.46
CA ILE A 15 14.86 19.07 1.70
C ILE A 15 14.11 19.57 0.44
N LEU A 16 14.76 20.33 -0.44
CA LEU A 16 14.11 20.97 -1.60
C LEU A 16 13.91 20.04 -2.82
N GLY A 17 14.53 18.85 -2.83
CA GLY A 17 14.43 17.90 -3.95
C GLY A 17 13.32 16.84 -3.80
N GLY A 18 12.57 16.85 -2.69
CA GLY A 18 11.68 15.76 -2.32
C GLY A 18 10.20 16.06 -2.53
N CYS A 19 9.79 16.94 -3.44
CA CYS A 19 8.37 17.17 -3.75
C CYS A 19 8.03 16.60 -5.13
N GLY A 20 6.96 15.82 -5.21
CA GLY A 20 6.44 15.27 -6.46
C GLY A 20 4.92 15.34 -6.53
N VAL A 21 4.36 14.99 -7.69
CA VAL A 21 2.92 15.02 -7.93
C VAL A 21 2.35 13.62 -7.78
N ASN A 22 1.24 13.49 -7.07
CA ASN A 22 0.49 12.25 -7.02
C ASN A 22 -0.17 12.00 -8.40
N PRO A 23 0.10 10.87 -9.07
CA PRO A 23 -0.42 10.64 -10.42
C PRO A 23 -1.94 10.45 -10.45
N VAL A 24 -2.56 10.02 -9.35
CA VAL A 24 -4.01 9.80 -9.26
C VAL A 24 -4.72 11.07 -8.81
N THR A 25 -4.23 11.71 -7.74
CA THR A 25 -4.94 12.84 -7.10
C THR A 25 -4.51 14.20 -7.62
N GLY A 26 -3.36 14.30 -8.29
CA GLY A 26 -2.76 15.56 -8.74
C GLY A 26 -2.18 16.44 -7.63
N LYS A 27 -2.24 16.01 -6.36
CA LYS A 27 -1.73 16.76 -5.21
C LYS A 27 -0.19 16.77 -5.20
N GLN A 28 0.40 17.87 -4.73
CA GLN A 28 1.83 17.94 -4.46
C GLN A 28 2.12 17.33 -3.08
N GLU A 29 3.09 16.42 -3.03
CA GLU A 29 3.38 15.61 -1.86
C GLU A 29 4.90 15.43 -1.73
N ILE A 30 5.35 15.13 -0.50
CA ILE A 30 6.73 14.71 -0.31
C ILE A 30 6.90 13.35 -0.99
N GLN A 31 7.90 13.25 -1.87
CA GLN A 31 8.24 12.06 -2.64
C GLN A 31 9.77 11.97 -2.75
N PHE A 32 10.36 11.05 -2.00
CA PHE A 32 11.81 10.76 -2.07
C PHE A 32 12.12 9.29 -2.35
N ILE A 33 11.10 8.41 -2.31
CA ILE A 33 11.17 7.10 -2.95
C ILE A 33 10.80 7.29 -4.42
N SER A 34 11.71 6.94 -5.32
CA SER A 34 11.45 6.97 -6.76
C SER A 34 10.57 5.80 -7.19
N GLU A 35 9.91 5.91 -8.35
CA GLU A 35 9.11 4.81 -8.90
C GLU A 35 9.91 3.52 -9.11
N VAL A 36 11.17 3.63 -9.55
CA VAL A 36 12.06 2.47 -9.69
C VAL A 36 12.26 1.78 -8.34
N GLN A 37 12.50 2.56 -7.28
CA GLN A 37 12.61 2.01 -5.92
C GLN A 37 11.29 1.40 -5.45
N GLU A 38 10.13 2.00 -5.75
CA GLU A 38 8.82 1.41 -5.43
C GLU A 38 8.66 0.03 -6.09
N VAL A 39 9.01 -0.08 -7.37
CA VAL A 39 8.96 -1.34 -8.13
C VAL A 39 9.92 -2.37 -7.54
N GLU A 40 11.15 -1.99 -7.22
CA GLU A 40 12.13 -2.88 -6.59
C GLU A 40 11.68 -3.36 -5.21
N ILE A 41 11.12 -2.47 -4.38
CA ILE A 41 10.56 -2.81 -3.06
C ILE A 41 9.42 -3.82 -3.23
N GLY A 42 8.48 -3.56 -4.13
CA GLY A 42 7.38 -4.47 -4.46
C GLY A 42 7.89 -5.84 -4.87
N GLN A 43 8.77 -5.90 -5.87
CA GLN A 43 9.33 -7.16 -6.38
C GLN A 43 10.07 -7.94 -5.29
N LYS A 44 10.89 -7.27 -4.48
CA LYS A 44 11.65 -7.88 -3.39
C LYS A 44 10.75 -8.52 -2.34
N HIS A 45 9.62 -7.88 -2.03
CA HIS A 45 8.73 -8.34 -0.97
C HIS A 45 7.59 -9.23 -1.46
N TYR A 46 7.30 -9.27 -2.75
CA TYR A 46 6.12 -9.98 -3.26
C TYR A 46 6.15 -11.49 -2.97
N ALA A 47 7.21 -12.22 -3.38
CA ALA A 47 7.30 -13.65 -3.12
C ALA A 47 7.24 -14.03 -1.63
N PRO A 48 8.03 -13.43 -0.71
CA PRO A 48 7.94 -13.78 0.71
C PRO A 48 6.59 -13.40 1.32
N THR A 49 5.98 -12.28 0.90
CA THR A 49 4.64 -11.87 1.33
C THR A 49 3.57 -12.87 0.88
N ARG A 50 3.57 -13.29 -0.39
CA ARG A 50 2.65 -14.34 -0.88
C ARG A 50 2.77 -15.60 -0.05
N GLN A 51 4.01 -16.01 0.26
CA GLN A 51 4.27 -17.20 1.07
C GLN A 51 3.77 -17.06 2.51
N SER A 52 3.93 -15.89 3.15
CA SER A 52 3.43 -15.67 4.51
C SER A 52 1.91 -15.60 4.59
N GLU A 53 1.26 -15.14 3.51
CA GLU A 53 -0.18 -14.97 3.41
C GLU A 53 -0.92 -16.22 2.87
N GLY A 54 -0.30 -17.39 2.91
CA GLY A 54 -0.92 -18.68 2.56
C GLY A 54 -0.34 -19.37 1.31
N GLY A 55 0.45 -18.65 0.51
CA GLY A 55 1.02 -19.16 -0.74
C GLY A 55 0.06 -19.06 -1.93
N ASP A 56 0.58 -19.28 -3.13
CA ASP A 56 -0.21 -19.22 -4.38
C ASP A 56 -1.26 -20.34 -4.43
N LEU A 57 -2.46 -20.04 -4.92
CA LEU A 57 -3.49 -21.03 -5.17
C LEU A 57 -3.16 -21.86 -6.43
N VAL A 58 -2.38 -22.93 -6.25
CA VAL A 58 -1.86 -23.76 -7.36
C VAL A 58 -2.88 -24.73 -7.95
N VAL A 59 -3.96 -25.03 -7.23
CA VAL A 59 -4.95 -26.05 -7.64
C VAL A 59 -5.93 -25.56 -8.71
N MET A 60 -6.02 -24.24 -8.93
CA MET A 60 -6.93 -23.60 -9.90
C MET A 60 -6.19 -22.47 -10.66
N PRO A 61 -5.21 -22.79 -11.51
CA PRO A 61 -4.42 -21.79 -12.23
C PRO A 61 -5.28 -20.89 -13.13
N GLU A 62 -6.39 -21.41 -13.65
CA GLU A 62 -7.37 -20.65 -14.45
C GLU A 62 -8.04 -19.53 -13.67
N LEU A 63 -8.26 -19.72 -12.35
CA LEU A 63 -8.84 -18.68 -11.50
C LEU A 63 -7.87 -17.50 -11.36
N THR A 64 -6.58 -17.79 -11.15
CA THR A 64 -5.54 -16.75 -11.11
C THR A 64 -5.40 -16.04 -12.46
N ALA A 65 -5.47 -16.78 -13.57
CA ALA A 65 -5.43 -16.19 -14.91
C ALA A 65 -6.60 -15.22 -15.14
N TYR A 66 -7.81 -15.60 -14.71
CA TYR A 66 -9.02 -14.77 -14.82
C TYR A 66 -8.96 -13.53 -13.92
N VAL A 67 -8.54 -13.66 -12.65
CA VAL A 67 -8.33 -12.52 -11.76
C VAL A 67 -7.29 -11.56 -12.35
N ASN A 68 -6.22 -12.09 -12.94
CA ASN A 68 -5.25 -11.27 -13.65
C ASN A 68 -5.84 -10.60 -14.90
N GLU A 69 -6.69 -11.26 -15.68
CA GLU A 69 -7.38 -10.62 -16.81
C GLU A 69 -8.22 -9.40 -16.38
N VAL A 70 -9.05 -9.57 -15.34
CA VAL A 70 -9.86 -8.48 -14.77
C VAL A 70 -8.97 -7.36 -14.24
N GLY A 71 -7.93 -7.71 -13.48
CA GLY A 71 -6.97 -6.74 -12.94
C GLY A 71 -6.23 -5.96 -14.02
N GLN A 72 -5.76 -6.63 -15.08
CA GLN A 72 -5.08 -5.97 -16.20
C GLN A 72 -6.02 -5.05 -16.99
N LYS A 73 -7.29 -5.43 -17.14
CA LYS A 73 -8.31 -4.58 -17.76
C LYS A 73 -8.54 -3.27 -16.99
N LEU A 74 -8.53 -3.33 -15.66
CA LEU A 74 -8.58 -2.13 -14.80
C LEU A 74 -7.26 -1.33 -14.84
N ALA A 75 -6.12 -2.00 -14.75
CA ALA A 75 -4.80 -1.37 -14.82
C ALA A 75 -4.56 -0.65 -16.17
N ALA A 76 -5.19 -1.13 -17.25
CA ALA A 76 -5.12 -0.50 -18.56
C ALA A 76 -5.69 0.93 -18.58
N VAL A 77 -6.63 1.25 -17.69
CA VAL A 77 -7.26 2.58 -17.56
C VAL A 77 -6.80 3.36 -16.33
N ALA A 78 -5.89 2.81 -15.53
CA ALA A 78 -5.37 3.48 -14.34
C ALA A 78 -4.47 4.68 -14.69
N ASP A 79 -4.44 5.69 -13.80
CA ASP A 79 -3.67 6.93 -14.00
C ASP A 79 -2.15 6.70 -13.97
N ARG A 80 -1.68 5.57 -13.42
CA ARG A 80 -0.25 5.22 -13.32
C ARG A 80 0.04 3.91 -14.04
N ARG A 81 1.08 3.90 -14.88
CA ARG A 81 1.57 2.70 -15.56
C ARG A 81 2.62 2.01 -14.71
N LEU A 82 2.25 0.90 -14.07
CA LEU A 82 3.14 0.05 -13.28
C LEU A 82 3.18 -1.37 -13.88
N PRO A 83 4.20 -2.18 -13.54
CA PRO A 83 4.24 -3.61 -13.90
C PRO A 83 3.27 -4.41 -13.02
N TYR A 84 1.98 -4.14 -13.18
CA TYR A 84 0.90 -4.72 -12.41
C TYR A 84 0.90 -6.24 -12.53
N GLU A 85 0.76 -6.91 -11.39
CA GLU A 85 0.68 -8.36 -11.28
C GLU A 85 -0.36 -8.73 -10.24
N PHE A 86 -1.20 -9.71 -10.56
CA PHE A 86 -2.32 -10.13 -9.74
C PHE A 86 -2.22 -11.63 -9.52
N VAL A 87 -2.36 -12.06 -8.26
CA VAL A 87 -2.35 -13.48 -7.89
C VAL A 87 -3.50 -13.79 -6.94
N VAL A 88 -3.89 -15.06 -6.92
CA VAL A 88 -4.81 -15.59 -5.92
C VAL A 88 -4.03 -16.39 -4.90
N LEU A 89 -4.25 -16.13 -3.62
CA LEU A 89 -3.61 -16.85 -2.52
C LEU A 89 -4.53 -17.92 -1.95
N ASP A 90 -3.95 -19.06 -1.56
CA ASP A 90 -4.67 -20.13 -0.87
C ASP A 90 -4.86 -19.82 0.62
N ASN A 91 -5.61 -18.77 0.89
CA ASN A 91 -5.94 -18.31 2.22
C ASN A 91 -7.44 -18.13 2.34
N SER A 92 -8.04 -18.72 3.37
CA SER A 92 -9.48 -18.68 3.62
C SER A 92 -9.93 -17.40 4.33
N VAL A 93 -9.01 -16.60 4.87
CA VAL A 93 -9.32 -15.30 5.47
C VAL A 93 -9.64 -14.30 4.36
N PRO A 94 -10.84 -13.67 4.34
CA PRO A 94 -11.16 -12.64 3.36
C PRO A 94 -10.20 -11.46 3.45
N ASN A 95 -9.39 -11.25 2.42
CA ASN A 95 -8.49 -10.12 2.32
C ASN A 95 -8.03 -9.89 0.87
N ALA A 96 -7.56 -8.68 0.57
CA ALA A 96 -6.75 -8.33 -0.59
C ALA A 96 -5.68 -7.31 -0.15
N TRP A 97 -4.61 -7.18 -0.91
CA TRP A 97 -3.57 -6.20 -0.62
C TRP A 97 -2.77 -5.81 -1.86
N ALA A 98 -2.19 -4.61 -1.79
CA ALA A 98 -1.26 -4.08 -2.78
C ALA A 98 0.08 -3.71 -2.11
N LEU A 99 1.19 -4.14 -2.72
CA LEU A 99 2.52 -3.63 -2.44
C LEU A 99 2.88 -2.51 -3.44
N PRO A 100 3.87 -1.65 -3.10
CA PRO A 100 4.42 -0.68 -4.03
C PRO A 100 4.79 -1.30 -5.39
N GLY A 101 4.67 -0.53 -6.47
CA GLY A 101 5.03 -1.00 -7.81
C GLY A 101 4.02 -1.94 -8.48
N GLY A 102 2.80 -2.08 -7.93
CA GLY A 102 1.68 -2.75 -8.60
C GLY A 102 1.58 -4.25 -8.35
N LYS A 103 2.14 -4.76 -7.25
CA LYS A 103 2.02 -6.18 -6.88
C LYS A 103 0.79 -6.36 -6.00
N ILE A 104 -0.22 -7.03 -6.53
CA ILE A 104 -1.54 -7.15 -5.91
C ILE A 104 -1.85 -8.64 -5.69
N ALA A 105 -2.48 -8.95 -4.57
CA ALA A 105 -3.00 -10.29 -4.32
C ALA A 105 -4.39 -10.24 -3.70
N ILE A 106 -5.16 -11.28 -3.96
CA ILE A 106 -6.47 -11.50 -3.36
C ILE A 106 -6.53 -12.90 -2.75
N ASN A 107 -7.07 -13.01 -1.55
CA ASN A 107 -7.25 -14.29 -0.90
C ASN A 107 -8.45 -15.02 -1.49
N ARG A 108 -8.34 -16.34 -1.67
CA ARG A 108 -9.47 -17.22 -2.00
C ARG A 108 -10.68 -16.97 -1.09
N GLY A 109 -10.43 -16.73 0.19
CA GLY A 109 -11.46 -16.41 1.17
C GLY A 109 -12.34 -15.23 0.75
N LEU A 110 -11.74 -14.15 0.21
CA LEU A 110 -12.52 -13.00 -0.26
C LEU A 110 -13.29 -13.34 -1.54
N LEU A 111 -12.65 -14.01 -2.50
CA LEU A 111 -13.30 -14.41 -3.75
C LEU A 111 -14.59 -15.22 -3.52
N THR A 112 -14.61 -16.09 -2.50
CA THR A 112 -15.81 -16.88 -2.17
C THR A 112 -16.97 -16.08 -1.58
N GLN A 113 -16.76 -14.80 -1.26
CA GLN A 113 -17.78 -13.90 -0.72
C GLN A 113 -18.34 -12.94 -1.76
N LEU A 114 -17.72 -12.86 -2.95
CA LEU A 114 -18.14 -11.95 -4.01
C LEU A 114 -19.27 -12.58 -4.82
N ASP A 115 -20.30 -11.80 -5.11
CA ASP A 115 -21.50 -12.27 -5.82
C ASP A 115 -21.35 -12.15 -7.35
N ASN A 116 -20.45 -11.30 -7.86
CA ASN A 116 -20.27 -11.06 -9.28
C ASN A 116 -18.90 -10.44 -9.64
N GLU A 117 -18.57 -10.38 -10.95
CA GLU A 117 -17.31 -9.80 -11.45
C GLU A 117 -17.16 -8.30 -11.17
N ALA A 118 -18.25 -7.54 -11.02
CA ALA A 118 -18.16 -6.12 -10.69
C ALA A 118 -17.66 -5.88 -9.26
N GLU A 119 -17.99 -6.76 -8.30
CA GLU A 119 -17.41 -6.72 -6.95
C GLU A 119 -15.93 -7.10 -6.95
N LEU A 120 -15.53 -8.09 -7.76
CA LEU A 120 -14.11 -8.39 -7.98
C LEU A 120 -13.38 -7.17 -8.57
N ALA A 121 -13.99 -6.53 -9.57
CA ALA A 121 -13.44 -5.33 -10.17
C ALA A 121 -13.35 -4.15 -9.17
N ALA A 122 -14.27 -4.07 -8.22
CA ALA A 122 -14.21 -3.09 -7.14
C ALA A 122 -13.03 -3.33 -6.20
N VAL A 123 -12.83 -4.58 -5.73
CA VAL A 123 -11.66 -4.94 -4.90
C VAL A 123 -10.37 -4.62 -5.64
N LEU A 124 -10.21 -5.10 -6.87
CA LEU A 124 -8.98 -4.89 -7.64
C LEU A 124 -8.78 -3.41 -8.01
N GLY A 125 -9.85 -2.69 -8.33
CA GLY A 125 -9.80 -1.26 -8.63
C GLY A 125 -9.31 -0.43 -7.43
N HIS A 126 -9.80 -0.76 -6.23
CA HIS A 126 -9.37 -0.17 -4.98
C HIS A 126 -7.87 -0.43 -4.73
N GLU A 127 -7.41 -1.68 -4.84
CA GLU A 127 -5.98 -2.04 -4.67
C GLU A 127 -5.06 -1.39 -5.72
N ILE A 128 -5.53 -1.27 -6.97
CA ILE A 128 -4.81 -0.56 -8.03
C ILE A 128 -4.61 0.92 -7.64
N VAL A 129 -5.59 1.55 -6.99
CA VAL A 129 -5.43 2.94 -6.51
C VAL A 129 -4.41 3.01 -5.39
N HIS A 130 -4.34 2.09 -4.44
CA HIS A 130 -3.27 2.11 -3.42
C HIS A 130 -1.87 2.13 -4.05
N ALA A 131 -1.65 1.30 -5.08
CA ALA A 131 -0.40 1.28 -5.82
C ALA A 131 -0.20 2.54 -6.69
N ALA A 132 -1.23 2.96 -7.42
CA ALA A 132 -1.15 4.11 -8.32
C ALA A 132 -0.96 5.43 -7.56
N ALA A 133 -1.72 5.66 -6.50
CA ALA A 133 -1.69 6.85 -5.65
C ALA A 133 -0.55 6.81 -4.60
N ARG A 134 0.34 5.80 -4.68
CA ARG A 134 1.56 5.69 -3.87
C ARG A 134 1.28 5.54 -2.36
N HIS A 135 0.15 4.98 -1.96
CA HIS A 135 -0.24 4.93 -0.54
C HIS A 135 0.80 4.18 0.32
N GLY A 136 1.29 3.02 -0.14
CA GLY A 136 2.33 2.27 0.56
C GLY A 136 3.70 2.99 0.57
N ALA A 137 4.07 3.61 -0.56
CA ALA A 137 5.32 4.38 -0.64
C ALA A 137 5.30 5.59 0.30
N LYS A 138 4.18 6.32 0.38
CA LYS A 138 3.98 7.44 1.32
C LYS A 138 4.08 6.99 2.77
N ALA A 139 3.49 5.85 3.11
CA ALA A 139 3.56 5.30 4.46
C ALA A 139 5.01 4.94 4.82
N GLN A 140 5.77 4.37 3.89
CA GLN A 140 7.20 4.11 4.06
C GLN A 140 8.00 5.41 4.21
N GLU A 141 7.75 6.40 3.37
CA GLU A 141 8.38 7.72 3.45
C GLU A 141 8.15 8.38 4.82
N ARG A 142 6.89 8.36 5.30
CA ARG A 142 6.54 8.87 6.63
C ARG A 142 7.27 8.11 7.74
N GLY A 143 7.35 6.79 7.63
CA GLY A 143 8.09 5.94 8.57
C GLY A 143 9.59 6.28 8.61
N THR A 144 10.22 6.43 7.44
CA THR A 144 11.63 6.84 7.33
C THR A 144 11.86 8.23 7.94
N LEU A 145 11.01 9.21 7.62
CA LEU A 145 11.12 10.55 8.20
C LEU A 145 10.98 10.54 9.72
N MET A 146 10.06 9.73 10.26
CA MET A 146 9.90 9.58 11.70
C MET A 146 11.15 8.96 12.36
N GLN A 147 11.74 7.93 11.76
CA GLN A 147 12.98 7.32 12.26
C GLN A 147 14.15 8.31 12.22
N VAL A 148 14.30 9.07 11.14
CA VAL A 148 15.33 10.12 11.03
C VAL A 148 15.12 11.20 12.09
N GLY A 149 13.86 11.63 12.31
CA GLY A 149 13.52 12.62 13.33
C GLY A 149 13.87 12.15 14.75
N LEU A 150 13.58 10.88 15.07
CA LEU A 150 13.94 10.27 16.35
C LEU A 150 15.46 10.19 16.53
N ALA A 151 16.20 9.77 15.50
CA ALA A 151 17.66 9.72 15.54
C ALA A 151 18.29 11.12 15.73
N ALA A 152 17.75 12.14 15.06
CA ALA A 152 18.20 13.52 15.21
C ALA A 152 17.93 14.05 16.64
N ALA A 153 16.76 13.75 17.21
CA ALA A 153 16.43 14.11 18.59
C ALA A 153 17.37 13.45 19.60
N GLN A 154 17.73 12.17 19.40
CA GLN A 154 18.71 11.46 20.22
C GLN A 154 20.09 12.11 20.18
N ILE A 155 20.59 12.46 18.99
CA ILE A 155 21.87 13.18 18.84
C ILE A 155 21.80 14.55 19.54
N GLY A 156 20.69 15.28 19.37
CA GLY A 156 20.48 16.56 20.04
C GLY A 156 20.51 16.46 21.57
N ALA A 157 19.89 15.43 22.14
CA ALA A 157 19.90 15.16 23.58
C ALA A 157 21.30 14.80 24.09
N ALA A 158 22.05 13.99 23.34
CA ALA A 158 23.42 13.61 23.68
C ALA A 158 24.38 14.81 23.67
N ILE A 159 24.26 15.71 22.69
CA ILE A 159 25.04 16.97 22.63
C ILE A 159 24.62 17.93 23.75
N GLY A 160 23.35 17.88 24.18
CA GLY A 160 22.78 18.69 25.26
C GLY A 160 23.12 18.23 26.69
N GLY A 161 23.90 17.16 26.87
CA GLY A 161 24.35 16.68 28.19
C GLY A 161 23.29 15.91 29.00
N ILE A 162 22.23 15.42 28.34
CA ILE A 162 21.22 14.53 28.95
C ILE A 162 21.70 13.09 28.79
N ASP A 163 21.63 12.30 29.87
CA ASP A 163 22.21 10.96 30.02
C ASP A 163 21.89 10.02 28.83
N GLY A 164 22.93 9.58 28.13
CA GLY A 164 22.85 8.92 26.82
C GLY A 164 22.39 7.46 26.83
N ASN A 165 22.14 6.87 28.00
CA ASN A 165 21.69 5.47 28.12
C ASN A 165 20.20 5.25 27.79
N ALA A 166 19.43 6.32 27.54
CA ALA A 166 18.08 6.22 26.98
C ALA A 166 18.05 6.21 25.44
N ALA A 167 19.19 6.45 24.77
CA ALA A 167 19.29 6.70 23.33
C ALA A 167 19.81 5.50 22.51
N GLY A 168 19.83 4.29 23.08
CA GLY A 168 20.52 3.13 22.50
C GLY A 168 19.69 2.16 21.64
N LEU A 169 18.39 2.37 21.43
CA LEU A 169 17.51 1.34 20.84
C LEU A 169 16.45 1.96 19.91
N ALA A 170 16.77 2.23 18.63
CA ALA A 170 15.71 2.53 17.65
C ALA A 170 16.11 2.42 16.16
N ILE A 171 17.11 1.61 15.79
CA ILE A 171 17.24 1.22 14.37
C ILE A 171 17.14 -0.31 14.30
N GLN A 172 15.93 -0.82 14.57
CA GLN A 172 15.62 -2.19 14.16
C GLN A 172 15.47 -2.19 12.64
N GLY A 173 16.53 -2.63 11.96
CA GLY A 173 16.55 -2.96 10.53
C GLY A 173 15.87 -4.30 10.20
N ALA A 174 14.85 -4.70 10.94
CA ALA A 174 14.18 -5.99 10.75
C ALA A 174 12.67 -5.78 10.65
N GLY A 175 12.10 -6.03 9.46
CA GLY A 175 10.64 -6.20 9.31
C GLY A 175 9.92 -5.36 8.24
N ILE A 176 10.62 -4.67 7.33
CA ILE A 176 9.96 -3.81 6.32
C ILE A 176 8.86 -4.59 5.56
N GLY A 177 9.08 -5.86 5.21
CA GLY A 177 8.12 -6.67 4.47
C GLY A 177 6.79 -6.93 5.21
N ALA A 178 6.84 -7.32 6.50
CA ALA A 178 5.63 -7.56 7.28
C ALA A 178 4.87 -6.25 7.57
N GLN A 179 5.61 -5.15 7.76
CA GLN A 179 5.03 -3.84 7.99
C GLN A 179 4.38 -3.25 6.74
N LEU A 180 4.79 -3.66 5.52
CA LEU A 180 4.15 -3.24 4.27
C LEU A 180 2.77 -3.90 4.07
N ILE A 181 2.57 -5.13 4.55
CA ILE A 181 1.28 -5.84 4.45
C ILE A 181 0.30 -5.34 5.51
N GLN A 182 0.81 -5.09 6.71
CA GLN A 182 0.01 -4.66 7.86
C GLN A 182 -0.12 -3.13 7.93
N GLN A 183 0.22 -2.44 6.85
CA GLN A 183 0.04 -1.01 6.72
C GLN A 183 -1.45 -0.71 6.64
N LYS A 184 -1.94 -0.09 7.71
CA LYS A 184 -3.24 0.56 7.72
C LYS A 184 -3.11 1.89 7.02
N TYR A 185 -3.94 2.12 6.03
CA TYR A 185 -4.00 3.38 5.33
C TYR A 185 -4.87 4.36 6.13
N GLY A 186 -4.69 5.64 5.84
CA GLY A 186 -5.52 6.67 6.45
C GLY A 186 -6.90 6.67 5.80
N ARG A 187 -7.93 7.11 6.54
CA ARG A 187 -9.30 7.28 6.00
C ARG A 187 -9.34 8.06 4.67
N ASP A 188 -8.49 9.07 4.50
CA ASP A 188 -8.43 9.83 3.25
C ASP A 188 -7.91 8.99 2.08
N GLN A 189 -6.98 8.07 2.34
CA GLN A 189 -6.43 7.15 1.34
C GLN A 189 -7.47 6.12 0.92
N GLU A 190 -8.25 5.58 1.88
CA GLU A 190 -9.37 4.68 1.59
C GLU A 190 -10.45 5.37 0.73
N LEU A 191 -10.82 6.61 1.09
CA LEU A 191 -11.77 7.39 0.30
C LEU A 191 -11.24 7.72 -1.10
N GLU A 192 -9.94 7.96 -1.24
CA GLU A 192 -9.28 8.10 -2.54
C GLU A 192 -9.36 6.77 -3.34
N SER A 193 -9.06 5.64 -2.70
CA SER A 193 -9.14 4.31 -3.33
C SER A 193 -10.54 3.95 -3.79
N ASP A 194 -11.57 4.22 -2.98
CA ASP A 194 -12.96 4.00 -3.37
C ASP A 194 -13.37 4.90 -4.54
N HIS A 195 -13.06 6.20 -4.45
CA HIS A 195 -13.47 7.17 -5.46
C HIS A 195 -12.80 6.94 -6.82
N TYR A 196 -11.48 6.75 -6.84
CA TYR A 196 -10.75 6.51 -8.09
C TYR A 196 -10.91 5.06 -8.56
N GLY A 197 -11.11 4.10 -7.65
CA GLY A 197 -11.43 2.72 -7.99
C GLY A 197 -12.72 2.64 -8.80
N MET A 198 -13.79 3.32 -8.35
CA MET A 198 -15.04 3.42 -9.11
C MET A 198 -14.87 4.12 -10.47
N LYS A 199 -13.95 5.08 -10.59
CA LYS A 199 -13.63 5.70 -11.89
C LYS A 199 -12.93 4.70 -12.82
N TYR A 200 -12.00 3.90 -12.31
CA TYR A 200 -11.34 2.84 -13.09
C TYR A 200 -12.33 1.76 -13.50
N MET A 201 -13.22 1.34 -12.60
CA MET A 201 -14.33 0.43 -12.93
C MET A 201 -15.15 0.96 -14.09
N LYS A 202 -15.64 2.21 -13.99
CA LYS A 202 -16.43 2.84 -15.06
C LYS A 202 -15.67 2.91 -16.38
N ALA A 203 -14.39 3.31 -16.34
CA ALA A 203 -13.55 3.43 -17.53
C ALA A 203 -13.26 2.06 -18.19
N ALA A 204 -13.16 1.00 -17.39
CA ALA A 204 -13.01 -0.38 -17.84
C ALA A 204 -14.33 -1.04 -18.27
N GLY A 205 -15.47 -0.35 -18.13
CA GLY A 205 -16.79 -0.87 -18.50
C GLY A 205 -17.46 -1.77 -17.46
N TYR A 206 -17.01 -1.71 -16.20
CA TYR A 206 -17.67 -2.33 -15.05
C TYR A 206 -18.72 -1.41 -14.45
N ASP A 207 -19.75 -2.00 -13.84
CA ASP A 207 -20.74 -1.25 -13.07
C ASP A 207 -20.13 -0.80 -11.72
N PRO A 208 -19.96 0.51 -11.47
CA PRO A 208 -19.42 1.01 -10.20
C PRO A 208 -20.29 0.66 -8.99
N TRP A 209 -21.55 0.26 -9.18
CA TRP A 209 -22.40 -0.21 -8.09
C TRP A 209 -21.83 -1.45 -7.38
N GLY A 210 -20.98 -2.23 -8.07
CA GLY A 210 -20.23 -3.33 -7.44
C GLY A 210 -19.36 -2.89 -6.25
N ALA A 211 -18.90 -1.64 -6.21
CA ALA A 211 -18.18 -1.11 -5.04
C ALA A 211 -19.10 -0.92 -3.83
N VAL A 212 -20.37 -0.58 -4.06
CA VAL A 212 -21.36 -0.43 -2.99
C VAL A 212 -21.76 -1.80 -2.44
N THR A 213 -22.06 -2.76 -3.31
CA THR A 213 -22.44 -4.11 -2.87
C THR A 213 -21.27 -4.85 -2.23
N LEU A 214 -20.03 -4.59 -2.67
CA LEU A 214 -18.83 -5.05 -1.98
C LEU A 214 -18.81 -4.58 -0.51
N GLN A 215 -19.09 -3.30 -0.25
CA GLN A 215 -19.15 -2.75 1.12
C GLN A 215 -20.29 -3.37 1.96
N GLU A 216 -21.40 -3.76 1.33
CA GLU A 216 -22.48 -4.50 2.00
C GLU A 216 -22.04 -5.93 2.37
N THR A 217 -21.37 -6.65 1.46
CA THR A 217 -20.77 -7.98 1.73
C THR A 217 -19.83 -7.92 2.93
N PHE A 218 -19.01 -6.89 2.95
CA PHE A 218 -18.08 -6.55 4.00
C PHE A 218 -18.72 -6.23 5.35
N LEU A 219 -19.79 -5.44 5.35
CA LEU A 219 -20.60 -5.20 6.54
C LEU A 219 -21.19 -6.51 7.06
N ARG A 220 -21.78 -7.34 6.19
CA ARG A 220 -22.33 -8.65 6.54
C ARG A 220 -21.28 -9.53 7.22
N LEU A 221 -20.10 -9.68 6.63
CA LEU A 221 -18.98 -10.44 7.20
C LEU A 221 -18.58 -9.96 8.60
N SER A 222 -18.53 -8.64 8.81
CA SER A 222 -18.21 -8.05 10.11
C SER A 222 -19.24 -8.38 11.20
N THR A 223 -20.51 -8.56 10.82
CA THR A 223 -21.60 -8.90 11.75
C THR A 223 -21.67 -10.39 12.05
N GLU A 224 -21.39 -11.25 11.07
CA GLU A 224 -21.48 -12.71 11.20
C GLU A 224 -20.29 -13.33 11.94
N GLN A 225 -19.08 -12.80 11.74
CA GLN A 225 -17.86 -13.37 12.34
C GLN A 225 -17.54 -12.86 13.76
N GLY A 226 -18.42 -12.01 14.33
CA GLY A 226 -18.11 -11.20 15.50
C GLY A 226 -17.07 -10.12 15.18
N ARG A 227 -17.05 -9.03 15.95
CA ARG A 227 -16.26 -7.78 15.74
C ARG A 227 -14.71 -7.93 15.62
N ASN A 228 -14.16 -9.13 15.44
CA ASN A 228 -12.72 -9.41 15.50
C ASN A 228 -12.00 -9.53 14.14
N GLN A 229 -12.68 -9.29 13.01
CA GLN A 229 -12.01 -9.22 11.70
C GLN A 229 -11.95 -7.77 11.21
N ASN A 230 -10.90 -7.07 11.64
CA ASN A 230 -10.62 -5.66 11.38
C ASN A 230 -10.08 -5.41 9.96
N TRP A 231 -10.88 -5.68 8.92
CA TRP A 231 -10.56 -5.21 7.56
C TRP A 231 -11.03 -3.76 7.33
N LEU A 232 -12.03 -3.27 8.10
CA LEU A 232 -12.46 -1.86 8.17
C LEU A 232 -11.42 -0.90 8.81
N GLU A 233 -10.27 -1.42 9.22
CA GLU A 233 -9.14 -0.62 9.72
C GLU A 233 -8.02 -0.47 8.68
N GLY A 234 -8.24 -0.97 7.45
CA GLY A 234 -7.51 -0.57 6.25
C GLY A 234 -7.68 0.91 6.01
#